data_AF-A0A2P6PRU4-F1
#
_entry.id   AF-A0A2P6PRU4-F1
#
_cell.length_a   1.000
_cell.length_b   1.000
_cell.length_c   1.000
_cell.angle_alpha   90.00
_cell.angle_beta   90.00
_cell.angle_gamma   90.00
#
_symmetry.space_group_name_H-M   'P 1'
#
loop_
_entity.id
_entity.type
_entity.pdbx_description
1 polymer ?
#
loop_
_entity_poly.entity_id
_entity_poly.type
_entity_poly.pdbx_seq_one_letter_code
_entity_poly.pdbx_strand_id
1 'polypeptide(L)'
;MMTPSTLKEACTSVGVAKHGRPIGLDEKIKVDLIVIGSVAVDPRTGARLGKGEGFAELEYGMLRYMGAIDDSTPVVTTVHDSQLVDDIPIEKLLVHDVIFTNTSIPKPQGIYWDKLSPEKLGQIKILRELKRRIEQETGQKLPCGPSEKLPPTARRGANLVGGKRI
;
A
#
# COMPACT_ATOMS: atom_id res chain seq x y z
N MET A 1 -25.30 10.28 -12.19
CA MET A 1 -24.19 10.76 -11.32
C MET A 1 -24.45 10.29 -9.90
N MET A 2 -23.42 9.95 -9.12
CA MET A 2 -23.58 9.63 -7.70
C MET A 2 -24.02 10.88 -6.92
N THR A 3 -24.87 10.71 -5.91
CA THR A 3 -25.25 11.82 -5.02
C THR A 3 -24.13 12.12 -4.01
N PRO A 4 -24.10 13.32 -3.40
CA PRO A 4 -23.12 13.64 -2.35
C PRO A 4 -23.17 12.66 -1.16
N SER A 5 -24.35 12.16 -0.81
CA SER A 5 -24.51 11.15 0.25
C SER A 5 -23.90 9.81 -0.14
N THR A 6 -24.08 9.37 -1.39
CA THR A 6 -23.44 8.17 -1.92
C THR A 6 -21.93 8.30 -1.99
N LEU A 7 -21.40 9.47 -2.39
CA LEU A 7 -19.95 9.72 -2.38
C LEU A 7 -19.36 9.63 -0.97
N LYS A 8 -20.04 10.23 0.03
CA LYS A 8 -19.61 10.15 1.43
C LYS A 8 -19.64 8.71 1.96
N GLU A 9 -20.66 7.94 1.60
CA GLU A 9 -20.75 6.52 1.94
C GLU A 9 -19.59 5.73 1.31
N ALA A 10 -19.31 5.97 0.01
CA ALA A 10 -18.26 5.29 -0.75
C ALA A 10 -16.85 5.46 -0.16
N CYS A 11 -16.57 6.57 0.54
CA CYS A 11 -15.32 6.80 1.26
C CYS A 11 -15.15 5.93 2.54
N THR A 12 -16.11 5.07 2.86
CA THR A 12 -16.02 4.12 3.99
C THR A 12 -15.70 2.71 3.51
N SER A 13 -15.16 1.86 4.40
CA SER A 13 -14.89 0.46 4.09
C SER A 13 -16.14 -0.35 3.69
N VAL A 14 -17.32 0.05 4.16
CA VAL A 14 -18.61 -0.58 3.80
C VAL A 14 -19.08 -0.04 2.45
N GLY A 15 -19.03 1.28 2.25
CA GLY A 15 -19.47 1.89 1.01
C GLY A 15 -18.60 1.53 -0.19
N VAL A 16 -17.27 1.41 -0.03
CA VAL A 16 -16.40 0.94 -1.13
C VAL A 16 -16.73 -0.50 -1.53
N ALA A 17 -17.12 -1.36 -0.60
CA ALA A 17 -17.53 -2.72 -0.90
C ALA A 17 -18.91 -2.79 -1.59
N LYS A 18 -19.79 -1.81 -1.32
CA LYS A 18 -21.13 -1.72 -1.88
C LYS A 18 -21.16 -1.07 -3.27
N HIS A 19 -20.41 0.02 -3.44
CA HIS A 19 -20.45 0.88 -4.62
C HIS A 19 -19.22 0.71 -5.53
N GLY A 20 -18.13 0.16 -5.01
CA GLY A 20 -16.91 -0.06 -5.76
C GLY A 20 -16.98 -1.32 -6.62
N ARG A 21 -16.18 -1.34 -7.67
CA ARG A 21 -15.93 -2.51 -8.51
C ARG A 21 -14.56 -3.09 -8.13
N PRO A 22 -14.46 -4.38 -7.76
CA PRO A 22 -13.16 -5.01 -7.56
C PRO A 22 -12.31 -4.93 -8.85
N ILE A 23 -11.05 -4.56 -8.70
CA ILE A 23 -10.07 -4.53 -9.79
C ILE A 23 -9.10 -5.70 -9.64
N GLY A 24 -8.84 -6.38 -10.75
CA GLY A 24 -7.84 -7.45 -10.85
C GLY A 24 -6.51 -6.94 -11.41
N LEU A 25 -5.50 -7.82 -11.43
CA LEU A 25 -4.16 -7.51 -11.97
C LEU A 25 -4.17 -7.20 -13.48
N ASP A 26 -5.21 -7.65 -14.19
CA ASP A 26 -5.34 -7.51 -15.65
C ASP A 26 -6.09 -6.22 -16.05
N GLU A 27 -6.56 -5.44 -15.07
CA GLU A 27 -7.27 -4.18 -15.31
C GLU A 27 -6.32 -3.10 -15.82
N LYS A 28 -6.74 -2.40 -16.88
CA LYS A 28 -6.02 -1.25 -17.42
C LYS A 28 -6.54 0.01 -16.76
N ILE A 29 -5.82 0.47 -15.74
CA ILE A 29 -6.11 1.71 -15.03
C ILE A 29 -4.90 2.63 -15.07
N LYS A 30 -5.13 3.95 -15.04
CA LYS A 30 -4.11 4.95 -14.75
C LYS A 30 -4.46 5.60 -13.41
N VAL A 31 -3.48 5.72 -12.54
CA VAL A 31 -3.61 6.43 -11.27
C VAL A 31 -2.79 7.71 -11.35
N ASP A 32 -3.49 8.84 -11.30
CA ASP A 32 -2.89 10.17 -11.41
C ASP A 32 -2.37 10.71 -10.09
N LEU A 33 -2.82 10.15 -8.96
CA LEU A 33 -2.43 10.56 -7.61
C LEU A 33 -2.62 9.41 -6.63
N ILE A 34 -1.63 9.21 -5.76
CA ILE A 34 -1.75 8.33 -4.59
C ILE A 34 -1.83 9.20 -3.34
N VAL A 35 -2.89 9.02 -2.55
CA VAL A 35 -2.99 9.63 -1.21
C VAL A 35 -2.78 8.54 -0.17
N ILE A 36 -1.73 8.68 0.62
CA ILE A 36 -1.32 7.67 1.60
C ILE A 36 -1.24 8.26 3.01
N GLY A 37 -1.70 7.50 4.00
CA GLY A 37 -1.59 7.89 5.41
C GLY A 37 -0.20 7.63 5.98
N SER A 38 0.31 8.54 6.79
CA SER A 38 1.61 8.44 7.46
C SER A 38 1.49 8.70 8.96
N VAL A 39 2.28 7.98 9.75
CA VAL A 39 2.45 8.17 11.20
C VAL A 39 3.44 9.29 11.48
N ALA A 40 4.53 9.36 10.73
CA ALA A 40 5.52 10.43 10.78
C ALA A 40 6.07 10.72 9.37
N VAL A 41 6.53 11.94 9.14
CA VAL A 41 7.14 12.39 7.88
C VAL A 41 8.35 13.26 8.19
N ASP A 42 9.44 13.03 7.49
CA ASP A 42 10.57 13.94 7.45
C ASP A 42 10.35 14.94 6.30
N PRO A 43 10.12 16.24 6.58
CA PRO A 43 9.82 17.21 5.55
C PRO A 43 11.02 17.56 4.67
N ARG A 44 12.25 17.25 5.11
CA ARG A 44 13.49 17.55 4.38
C ARG A 44 13.83 16.48 3.38
N THR A 45 13.72 15.22 3.79
CA THR A 45 14.04 14.06 2.94
C THR A 45 12.80 13.53 2.21
N GLY A 46 11.61 13.78 2.75
CA GLY A 46 10.36 13.21 2.29
C GLY A 46 10.15 11.76 2.72
N ALA A 47 11.03 11.21 3.56
CA ALA A 47 10.81 9.93 4.18
C ALA A 47 9.51 9.94 4.99
N ARG A 48 8.81 8.81 5.02
CA ARG A 48 7.60 8.64 5.83
C ARG A 48 7.67 7.34 6.60
N LEU A 49 6.92 7.28 7.68
CA LEU A 49 6.73 6.06 8.45
C LEU A 49 5.24 5.69 8.42
N GLY A 50 4.94 4.48 7.96
CA GLY A 50 3.62 3.90 8.07
C GLY A 50 3.36 3.33 9.47
N LYS A 51 2.28 2.57 9.61
CA LYS A 51 2.01 1.80 10.85
C LYS A 51 2.92 0.56 10.99
N GLY A 52 3.65 0.20 9.94
CA GLY A 52 4.66 -0.87 9.94
C GLY A 52 4.22 -2.20 9.33
N GLU A 53 2.97 -2.33 8.88
CA GLU A 53 2.47 -3.57 8.28
C GLU A 53 2.89 -3.73 6.81
N GLY A 54 3.25 -2.64 6.13
CA GLY A 54 3.72 -2.64 4.74
C GLY A 54 2.60 -2.83 3.70
N PHE A 55 1.33 -2.54 4.03
CA PHE A 55 0.23 -2.73 3.08
C PHE A 55 0.21 -1.71 1.94
N ALA A 56 0.45 -0.44 2.25
CA ALA A 56 0.39 0.60 1.25
C ALA A 56 1.56 0.49 0.25
N GLU A 57 2.67 -0.01 0.74
CA GLU A 57 3.87 -0.43 0.04
C GLU A 57 3.59 -1.55 -0.97
N LEU A 58 2.82 -2.55 -0.54
CA LEU A 58 2.36 -3.65 -1.37
C LEU A 58 1.37 -3.17 -2.44
N GLU A 59 0.43 -2.29 -2.08
CA GLU A 59 -0.51 -1.67 -3.01
C GLU A 59 0.22 -0.85 -4.08
N TYR A 60 1.20 -0.03 -3.68
CA TYR A 60 2.06 0.70 -4.59
C TYR A 60 2.81 -0.25 -5.53
N GLY A 61 3.45 -1.30 -4.99
CA GLY A 61 4.17 -2.29 -5.79
C GLY A 61 3.30 -3.02 -6.81
N MET A 62 2.05 -3.35 -6.44
CA MET A 62 1.07 -3.93 -7.37
C MET A 62 0.66 -2.94 -8.47
N LEU A 63 0.40 -1.67 -8.13
CA LEU A 63 0.10 -0.64 -9.12
C LEU A 63 1.27 -0.40 -10.08
N ARG A 64 2.52 -0.44 -9.59
CA ARG A 64 3.72 -0.39 -10.44
C ARG A 64 3.77 -1.55 -11.41
N TYR A 65 3.54 -2.77 -10.92
CA TYR A 65 3.52 -3.96 -11.75
C TYR A 65 2.45 -3.87 -12.85
N MET A 66 1.26 -3.38 -12.51
CA MET A 66 0.16 -3.19 -13.46
C MET A 66 0.43 -2.08 -14.50
N GLY A 67 1.53 -1.33 -14.38
CA GLY A 67 1.79 -0.14 -15.18
C GLY A 67 0.80 1.01 -14.89
N ALA A 68 0.05 0.92 -13.79
CA ALA A 68 -0.97 1.90 -13.42
C ALA A 68 -0.35 3.20 -12.90
N ILE A 69 0.88 3.12 -12.39
CA ILE A 69 1.68 4.24 -11.90
C ILE A 69 3.11 4.13 -12.40
N ASP A 70 3.79 5.27 -12.46
CA ASP A 70 5.18 5.40 -12.88
C ASP A 70 5.90 6.44 -12.00
N ASP A 71 7.15 6.77 -12.34
CA ASP A 71 7.95 7.69 -11.54
C ASP A 71 7.38 9.12 -11.53
N SER A 72 6.52 9.47 -12.49
CA SER A 72 5.82 10.76 -12.54
C SER A 72 4.57 10.81 -11.66
N THR A 73 3.99 9.67 -11.27
CA THR A 73 2.77 9.65 -10.44
C THR A 73 3.04 10.27 -9.07
N PRO A 74 2.42 11.40 -8.70
CA PRO A 74 2.60 12.03 -7.39
C PRO A 74 2.04 11.15 -6.27
N VAL A 75 2.74 11.14 -5.13
CA VAL A 75 2.27 10.48 -3.92
C VAL A 75 2.29 11.45 -2.76
N VAL A 76 1.12 11.73 -2.23
CA VAL A 76 0.90 12.77 -1.22
C VAL A 76 0.42 12.15 0.08
N THR A 77 0.75 12.83 1.18
CA THR A 77 0.26 12.49 2.51
C THR A 77 -0.19 13.76 3.21
N THR A 78 -1.13 13.62 4.13
CA THR A 78 -1.57 14.70 5.02
C THR A 78 -1.20 14.32 6.43
N VAL A 79 -0.50 15.21 7.12
CA VAL A 79 -0.01 14.99 8.48
C VAL A 79 -0.26 16.22 9.35
N HIS A 80 -0.39 16.00 10.65
CA HIS A 80 -0.36 17.07 11.64
C HIS A 80 1.10 17.51 11.87
N ASP A 81 1.33 18.76 12.29
CA ASP A 81 2.66 19.30 12.54
C ASP A 81 3.48 18.45 13.54
N SER A 82 2.82 17.84 14.53
CA SER A 82 3.45 16.93 15.50
C SER A 82 3.95 15.60 14.91
N GLN A 83 3.60 15.31 13.66
CA GLN A 83 4.07 14.13 12.93
C GLN A 83 5.24 14.48 12.01
N LEU A 84 5.64 15.76 11.93
CA LEU A 84 6.88 16.16 11.29
C LEU A 84 8.04 15.84 12.22
N VAL A 85 9.02 15.09 11.72
CA VAL A 85 10.18 14.67 12.49
C VAL A 85 11.46 14.91 11.69
N ASP A 86 12.53 15.30 12.35
CA ASP A 86 13.85 15.36 11.75
C ASP A 86 14.56 14.04 12.09
N ASP A 87 15.11 13.34 11.08
CA ASP A 87 15.87 12.08 11.23
C ASP A 87 15.06 10.77 11.15
N ILE A 88 14.21 10.60 10.13
CA ILE A 88 13.77 9.24 9.77
C ILE A 88 14.95 8.51 9.12
N PRO A 89 15.51 7.44 9.74
CA PRO A 89 16.67 6.75 9.21
C PRO A 89 16.29 5.97 7.95
N ILE A 90 16.64 6.52 6.78
CA ILE A 90 16.29 5.96 5.46
C ILE A 90 16.80 4.52 5.33
N GLU A 91 17.98 4.20 5.87
CA GLU A 91 18.52 2.83 5.81
C GLU A 91 17.70 1.79 6.60
N LYS A 92 16.87 2.23 7.56
CA LYS A 92 15.99 1.37 8.36
C LYS A 92 14.56 1.35 7.85
N LEU A 93 14.22 2.24 6.92
CA LEU A 93 12.95 2.17 6.22
C LEU A 93 12.93 0.91 5.35
N LEU A 94 11.78 0.26 5.27
CA LEU A 94 11.59 -0.67 4.17
C LEU A 94 11.74 0.14 2.88
N VAL A 95 12.34 -0.45 1.84
CA VAL A 95 12.52 0.24 0.54
C VAL A 95 11.19 0.76 0.00
N HIS A 96 10.08 0.21 0.47
CA HIS A 96 8.74 0.64 0.13
C HIS A 96 8.16 1.76 1.01
N ASP A 97 8.61 1.96 2.26
CA ASP A 97 8.10 3.01 3.15
C ASP A 97 8.41 4.42 2.63
N VAL A 98 9.14 4.54 1.52
CA VAL A 98 9.39 5.81 0.83
C VAL A 98 8.42 5.95 -0.33
N ILE A 99 7.48 6.87 -0.23
CA ILE A 99 6.64 7.25 -1.37
C ILE A 99 6.44 8.77 -1.39
N PHE A 100 6.76 9.40 -2.53
CA PHE A 100 7.43 10.69 -2.44
C PHE A 100 7.09 11.74 -3.56
N THR A 101 7.19 13.04 -3.21
CA THR A 101 6.92 14.28 -4.00
C THR A 101 8.06 15.33 -3.99
N ASN A 102 8.90 15.39 -5.05
CA ASN A 102 10.03 16.34 -5.32
C ASN A 102 11.34 16.39 -4.42
N THR A 103 12.17 15.32 -4.34
CA THR A 103 13.40 15.05 -3.54
C THR A 103 14.21 13.97 -4.28
N SER A 104 15.39 13.63 -3.74
CA SER A 104 16.37 12.73 -4.33
C SER A 104 16.17 11.24 -4.02
N ILE A 105 15.17 10.83 -3.23
CA ILE A 105 14.96 9.40 -2.92
C ILE A 105 14.21 8.71 -4.06
N PRO A 106 14.74 7.62 -4.65
CA PRO A 106 14.07 6.93 -5.75
C PRO A 106 12.78 6.26 -5.28
N LYS A 107 11.74 6.34 -6.12
CA LYS A 107 10.48 5.64 -5.88
C LYS A 107 10.68 4.12 -5.98
N PRO A 108 9.90 3.32 -5.23
CA PRO A 108 9.95 1.87 -5.36
C PRO A 108 9.68 1.44 -6.80
N GLN A 109 10.41 0.43 -7.27
CA GLN A 109 10.27 -0.06 -8.65
C GLN A 109 9.29 -1.21 -8.79
N GLY A 110 8.73 -1.68 -7.68
CA GLY A 110 7.77 -2.78 -7.63
C GLY A 110 7.75 -3.42 -6.25
N ILE A 111 7.48 -4.72 -6.23
CA ILE A 111 7.46 -5.51 -5.00
C ILE A 111 8.84 -6.10 -4.73
N TYR A 112 9.47 -5.74 -3.61
CA TYR A 112 10.68 -6.40 -3.11
C TYR A 112 10.32 -7.73 -2.41
N TRP A 113 10.27 -8.81 -3.20
CA TRP A 113 9.83 -10.14 -2.76
C TRP A 113 10.71 -10.76 -1.65
N ASP A 114 11.98 -10.38 -1.59
CA ASP A 114 12.94 -10.76 -0.54
C ASP A 114 12.62 -10.13 0.83
N LYS A 115 11.71 -9.15 0.88
CA LYS A 115 11.22 -8.53 2.12
C LYS A 115 9.88 -9.08 2.58
N LEU A 116 9.23 -9.93 1.78
CA LEU A 116 7.91 -10.49 2.12
C LEU A 116 8.03 -11.85 2.76
N SER A 117 7.53 -11.95 4.00
CA SER A 117 7.49 -13.21 4.72
C SER A 117 6.56 -14.23 4.05
N PRO A 118 6.81 -15.54 4.24
CA PRO A 118 5.88 -16.59 3.84
C PRO A 118 4.48 -16.40 4.44
N GLU A 119 4.42 -15.91 5.69
CA GLU A 119 3.16 -15.68 6.40
C GLU A 119 2.33 -14.59 5.74
N LYS A 120 2.95 -13.46 5.35
CA LYS A 120 2.26 -12.34 4.69
C LYS A 120 1.77 -12.73 3.30
N LEU A 121 2.60 -13.47 2.54
CA LEU A 121 2.17 -14.09 1.29
C LEU A 121 1.01 -15.08 1.52
N GLY A 122 1.05 -15.85 2.61
CA GLY A 122 -0.03 -16.76 3.01
C GLY A 122 -1.36 -16.07 3.36
N GLN A 123 -1.33 -14.82 3.80
CA GLN A 123 -2.55 -14.05 4.10
C GLN A 123 -3.14 -13.35 2.87
N ILE A 124 -2.30 -12.85 1.96
CA ILE A 124 -2.76 -11.96 0.88
C ILE A 124 -2.86 -12.73 -0.44
N LYS A 125 -4.08 -13.17 -0.79
CA LYS A 125 -4.36 -13.99 -1.98
C LYS A 125 -3.84 -13.36 -3.29
N ILE A 126 -4.04 -12.06 -3.47
CA ILE A 126 -3.66 -11.37 -4.72
C ILE A 126 -2.14 -11.34 -4.92
N LEU A 127 -1.36 -11.25 -3.83
CA LEU A 127 0.10 -11.29 -3.91
C LEU A 127 0.62 -12.67 -4.28
N ARG A 128 -0.02 -13.75 -3.81
CA ARG A 128 0.34 -15.10 -4.25
C ARG A 128 0.09 -15.28 -5.74
N GLU A 129 -1.04 -14.79 -6.21
CA GLU A 129 -1.38 -14.87 -7.62
C GLU A 129 -0.38 -14.06 -8.46
N LEU A 130 -0.04 -12.85 -8.04
CA LEU A 130 0.97 -12.02 -8.69
C LEU A 130 2.35 -12.69 -8.70
N LYS A 131 2.81 -13.22 -7.56
CA LYS A 131 4.09 -13.95 -7.47
C LYS A 131 4.12 -15.12 -8.45
N ARG A 132 3.07 -15.95 -8.44
CA ARG A 132 2.93 -17.11 -9.31
C ARG A 132 2.98 -16.72 -10.79
N ARG A 133 2.30 -15.64 -11.18
CA ARG A 133 2.31 -15.12 -12.56
C ARG A 133 3.72 -14.72 -12.99
N ILE A 134 4.41 -13.91 -12.18
CA ILE A 134 5.79 -13.49 -12.49
C ILE A 134 6.74 -14.68 -12.59
N GLU A 135 6.64 -15.65 -11.69
CA GLU A 135 7.48 -16.87 -11.73
C GLU A 135 7.23 -17.70 -12.99
N GLN A 136 5.99 -17.75 -13.48
CA GLN A 136 5.64 -18.43 -14.73
C GLN A 136 6.14 -17.67 -15.96
N GLU A 137 6.02 -16.35 -15.98
CA GLU A 137 6.44 -15.50 -17.10
C GLU A 137 7.96 -15.44 -17.23
N THR A 138 8.68 -15.36 -16.10
CA THR A 138 10.15 -15.25 -16.08
C THR A 138 10.85 -16.61 -16.06
N GLY A 139 10.14 -17.68 -15.71
CA GLY A 139 10.73 -19.01 -15.47
C GLY A 139 11.63 -19.07 -14.23
N GLN A 140 11.68 -18.01 -13.42
CA GLN A 140 12.54 -17.90 -12.24
C GLN A 140 11.70 -17.86 -10.97
N LYS A 141 12.13 -18.59 -9.95
CA LYS A 141 11.50 -18.52 -8.63
C LYS A 141 11.87 -17.21 -7.95
N LEU A 142 10.87 -16.46 -7.51
CA LEU A 142 11.07 -15.20 -6.82
C LEU A 142 11.51 -15.46 -5.37
N PRO A 143 12.38 -14.61 -4.80
CA PRO A 143 12.81 -14.75 -3.41
C PRO A 143 11.66 -14.61 -2.43
N CYS A 144 11.91 -15.01 -1.19
CA CYS A 144 10.98 -14.87 -0.08
C CYS A 144 11.78 -14.37 1.12
N GLY A 145 11.21 -13.42 1.86
CA GLY A 145 11.83 -12.88 3.06
C GLY A 145 11.80 -13.84 4.25
N PRO A 146 12.41 -13.43 5.37
CA PRO A 146 12.39 -14.21 6.61
C PRO A 146 10.97 -14.34 7.15
N SER A 147 10.75 -15.39 7.96
CA SER A 147 9.48 -15.57 8.69
C SER A 147 9.24 -14.40 9.64
N GLU A 148 7.99 -13.95 9.74
CA GLU A 148 7.61 -12.86 10.64
C GLU A 148 6.39 -13.25 11.49
N LYS A 149 6.35 -12.74 12.73
CA LYS A 149 5.15 -12.84 13.56
C LYS A 149 4.18 -11.73 13.17
N LEU A 150 3.17 -12.09 12.39
CA LEU A 150 2.16 -11.12 11.96
C LEU A 150 1.29 -10.65 13.13
N PRO A 151 0.89 -9.36 13.15
CA PRO A 151 -0.11 -8.88 14.10
C PRO A 151 -1.44 -9.61 13.86
N PRO A 152 -2.28 -9.74 14.90
CA PRO A 152 -3.60 -10.34 14.73
C PRO A 152 -4.39 -9.54 13.69
N THR A 153 -4.80 -10.20 12.61
CA THR A 153 -5.64 -9.58 11.60
C THR A 153 -6.98 -9.21 12.23
N ALA A 154 -7.47 -8.00 11.96
CA ALA A 154 -8.79 -7.58 12.45
C ALA A 154 -9.85 -8.60 12.01
N ARG A 155 -10.45 -9.30 12.97
CA ARG A 155 -11.54 -10.24 12.69
C ARG A 155 -12.75 -9.41 12.27
N ARG A 156 -13.11 -9.42 10.99
CA ARG A 156 -14.43 -8.95 10.55
C ARG A 156 -15.45 -9.96 11.04
N GLY A 157 -16.06 -9.70 12.19
CA GLY A 157 -17.27 -10.40 12.60
C GLY A 157 -18.36 -10.16 11.56
N ALA A 158 -19.16 -11.18 11.24
CA ALA A 158 -20.23 -11.08 10.25
C ALA A 158 -21.33 -10.05 10.61
N ASN A 159 -21.29 -9.47 11.81
CA ASN A 159 -22.28 -8.52 12.31
C ASN A 159 -21.59 -7.36 13.07
N LEU A 160 -21.27 -6.25 12.41
CA LEU A 160 -21.00 -4.98 13.09
C LEU A 160 -21.57 -3.82 12.25
N VAL A 161 -22.88 -3.60 12.38
CA VAL A 161 -23.47 -2.29 12.17
C VAL A 161 -23.10 -1.45 13.40
N GLY A 162 -22.31 -0.40 13.21
CA GLY A 162 -22.07 0.61 14.24
C GLY A 162 -21.00 0.23 15.29
N GLY A 163 -19.73 0.47 14.97
CA GLY A 163 -18.67 0.54 15.96
C GLY A 163 -17.84 1.80 15.74
N LYS A 164 -17.91 2.74 16.68
CA LYS A 164 -17.07 3.95 16.73
C LYS A 164 -15.60 3.49 16.77
N ARG A 165 -14.79 3.95 15.83
CA ARG A 165 -13.33 3.89 15.93
C ARG A 165 -12.88 5.09 16.76
N ILE A 166 -12.02 4.83 17.74
CA ILE A 166 -11.15 5.83 18.36
C ILE A 166 -10.26 6.49 17.30
#